data_AF-A0AA94S9G0-F1
#
_entry.id   AF-A0AA94S9G0-F1
#
_cell.length_a   1.000
_cell.length_b   1.000
_cell.length_c   1.000
_cell.angle_alpha   90.00
_cell.angle_beta   90.00
_cell.angle_gamma   90.00
#
_symmetry.space_group_name_H-M   'P 1'
#
loop_
_entity.id
_entity.type
_entity.pdbx_description
1 polymer ?
#
loop_
_entity_poly.entity_id
_entity_poly.type
_entity_poly.pdbx_seq_one_letter_code
_entity_poly.pdbx_strand_id
1 'polypeptide(L)'
;MGSLATSYVDFLLRRKISELSNENRASLLASYHEQLDDPDLTIPYDQIAGVVYENENSDENNEVLNLNIELILSTYSGGCFDNLDKNLRKIQNNYTLAQVQKEYIIKNSEKARSLLQDLKPSLEKLLQQTEQFQVANTNLSNNLSTIENTIGETQKELDDVRDTKSSIYTDFIAILGVFSAFVFVLFGGIEIARVAFDIGDDLQTMDLSKMITISCLMLIGVLTLLYSLLLWIARITDKKIGHCMVEECENGCKHKWKHFYMRHSFYFTIVIFLTAITFISYVFF
;
A
#
# COMPACT_ATOMS: atom_id res chain seq x y z
N MET A 1 24.61 -66.97 -34.75
CA MET A 1 23.34 -66.26 -34.94
C MET A 1 23.53 -65.25 -36.06
N GLY A 2 22.96 -65.52 -37.23
CA GLY A 2 22.90 -64.54 -38.31
C GLY A 2 21.85 -63.48 -37.99
N SER A 3 22.12 -62.22 -38.31
CA SER A 3 21.11 -61.17 -38.30
C SER A 3 20.72 -60.88 -39.75
N LEU A 4 19.43 -60.68 -40.00
CA LEU A 4 18.97 -60.20 -41.29
C LEU A 4 19.58 -58.81 -41.52
N ALA A 5 20.20 -58.61 -42.69
CA ALA A 5 20.84 -57.34 -42.99
C ALA A 5 19.79 -56.22 -43.12
N THR A 6 20.10 -55.04 -42.58
CA THR A 6 19.19 -53.88 -42.56
C THR A 6 18.80 -53.41 -43.96
N SER A 7 19.68 -53.55 -44.95
CA SER A 7 19.40 -53.26 -46.35
C SER A 7 18.32 -54.17 -46.96
N TYR A 8 18.26 -55.43 -46.54
CA TYR A 8 17.21 -56.37 -46.97
C TYR A 8 15.87 -55.98 -46.34
N VAL A 9 15.87 -55.60 -45.06
CA VAL A 9 14.65 -55.11 -44.39
C VAL A 9 14.13 -53.82 -45.02
N ASP A 10 15.01 -52.86 -45.30
CA ASP A 10 14.64 -51.60 -45.96
C ASP A 10 14.06 -51.85 -47.37
N PHE A 11 14.70 -52.73 -48.14
CA PHE A 11 14.19 -53.12 -49.45
C PHE A 11 12.81 -53.78 -49.35
N LEU A 12 12.67 -54.75 -48.44
CA LEU A 12 11.44 -55.50 -48.22
C LEU A 12 10.26 -54.59 -47.84
N LEU A 13 10.54 -53.50 -47.10
CA LEU A 13 9.52 -52.57 -46.62
C LEU A 13 9.20 -51.42 -47.59
N ARG A 14 10.15 -51.03 -48.45
CA ARG A 14 10.04 -49.80 -49.27
C ARG A 14 9.94 -50.04 -50.78
N ARG A 15 10.35 -51.20 -51.29
CA ARG A 15 10.43 -51.47 -52.74
C ARG A 15 9.73 -52.76 -53.12
N LYS A 16 9.00 -52.76 -54.24
CA LYS A 16 8.32 -53.95 -54.76
C LYS A 16 9.32 -54.85 -55.47
N ILE A 17 9.48 -56.09 -55.00
CA ILE A 17 10.35 -57.10 -55.63
C ILE A 17 9.84 -57.44 -57.05
N SER A 18 8.53 -57.34 -57.27
CA SER A 18 7.90 -57.62 -58.57
C SER A 18 8.36 -56.70 -59.70
N GLU A 19 8.86 -55.51 -59.39
CA GLU A 19 9.30 -54.49 -60.37
C GLU A 19 10.76 -54.67 -60.82
N LEU A 20 11.49 -55.64 -60.24
CA LEU A 20 12.87 -55.94 -60.64
C LEU A 20 12.94 -56.73 -61.95
N SER A 21 14.07 -56.57 -62.67
CA SER A 21 14.37 -57.41 -63.84
C SER A 21 14.41 -58.90 -63.45
N ASN A 22 14.09 -59.80 -64.39
CA ASN A 22 13.99 -61.24 -64.10
C ASN A 22 15.25 -61.82 -63.43
N GLU A 23 16.44 -61.43 -63.89
CA GLU A 23 17.73 -61.88 -63.32
C GLU A 23 17.93 -61.37 -61.89
N ASN A 24 17.71 -60.07 -61.64
CA ASN A 24 17.87 -59.47 -60.32
C ASN A 24 16.80 -59.96 -59.34
N ARG A 25 15.58 -60.20 -59.82
CA ARG A 25 14.48 -60.75 -59.02
C ARG A 25 14.78 -62.17 -58.57
N ALA A 26 15.24 -63.04 -59.48
CA ALA A 26 15.59 -64.41 -59.14
C ALA A 26 16.75 -64.47 -58.12
N SER A 27 17.79 -63.64 -58.33
CA SER A 27 18.92 -63.52 -57.40
C SER A 27 18.48 -63.03 -56.02
N LEU A 28 17.64 -61.99 -55.96
CA LEU A 28 17.15 -61.44 -54.69
C LEU A 28 16.24 -62.41 -53.94
N LEU A 29 15.34 -63.13 -54.64
CA LEU A 29 14.48 -64.14 -54.04
C LEU A 29 15.30 -65.30 -53.46
N ALA A 30 16.33 -65.77 -54.18
CA ALA A 30 17.25 -66.79 -53.68
C ALA A 30 17.96 -66.34 -52.39
N SER A 31 18.42 -65.08 -52.34
CA SER A 31 19.03 -64.50 -51.13
C SER A 31 18.04 -64.39 -49.96
N TYR A 32 16.76 -64.05 -50.21
CA TYR A 32 15.74 -64.05 -49.17
C TYR A 32 15.44 -65.47 -48.68
N HIS A 33 15.34 -66.45 -49.58
CA HIS A 33 15.12 -67.86 -49.21
C HIS A 33 16.28 -68.39 -48.36
N GLU A 34 17.53 -68.09 -48.73
CA GLU A 34 18.71 -68.50 -47.97
C GLU A 34 18.77 -67.85 -46.57
N GLN A 35 18.54 -66.55 -46.47
CA GLN A 35 18.68 -65.82 -45.20
C GLN A 35 17.51 -66.06 -44.25
N LEU A 36 16.29 -66.23 -44.77
CA LEU A 36 15.08 -66.36 -43.96
C LEU A 36 14.77 -67.81 -43.57
N ASP A 37 15.39 -68.81 -44.21
CA ASP A 37 15.35 -70.22 -43.82
C ASP A 37 16.40 -70.57 -42.73
N ASP A 38 16.77 -69.59 -41.90
CA ASP A 38 17.58 -69.77 -40.70
C ASP A 38 16.68 -69.78 -39.44
N PRO A 39 16.61 -70.89 -38.67
CA PRO A 39 15.78 -70.97 -37.46
C PRO A 39 16.19 -69.98 -36.36
N ASP A 40 17.47 -69.58 -36.33
CA ASP A 40 18.06 -68.70 -35.32
C ASP A 40 18.25 -67.25 -35.83
N LEU A 41 17.59 -66.92 -36.94
CA LEU A 41 17.65 -65.58 -37.52
C LEU A 41 17.13 -64.51 -36.56
N THR A 42 17.96 -63.49 -36.37
CA THR A 42 17.58 -62.26 -35.66
C THR A 42 17.04 -61.22 -36.64
N ILE A 43 15.85 -60.69 -36.35
CA ILE A 43 15.22 -59.62 -37.14
C ILE A 43 15.56 -58.25 -36.52
N PRO A 44 16.05 -57.27 -37.30
CA PRO A 44 16.36 -55.93 -36.81
C PRO A 44 15.08 -55.10 -36.62
N TYR A 45 14.43 -55.24 -35.47
CA TYR A 45 13.18 -54.56 -35.13
C TYR A 45 13.31 -53.03 -35.03
N ASP A 46 14.48 -52.53 -34.65
CA ASP A 46 14.82 -51.11 -34.62
C ASP A 46 14.74 -50.46 -36.01
N GLN A 47 15.24 -51.14 -37.04
CA GLN A 47 15.15 -50.67 -38.42
C GLN A 47 13.70 -50.63 -38.91
N ILE A 48 12.91 -51.66 -38.60
CA ILE A 48 11.49 -51.73 -38.96
C ILE A 48 10.73 -50.58 -38.30
N ALA A 49 10.97 -50.34 -37.01
CA ALA A 49 10.40 -49.20 -36.32
C ALA A 49 10.84 -47.88 -36.97
N GLY A 50 12.13 -47.68 -37.26
CA GLY A 50 12.63 -46.48 -37.94
C GLY A 50 11.84 -46.15 -39.21
N VAL A 51 11.63 -47.14 -40.08
CA VAL A 51 10.82 -46.97 -41.32
C VAL A 51 9.39 -46.52 -41.03
N VAL A 52 8.75 -47.07 -39.99
CA VAL A 52 7.38 -46.70 -39.59
C VAL A 52 7.30 -45.28 -39.03
N TYR A 53 8.28 -44.87 -38.23
CA TYR A 53 8.29 -43.53 -37.63
C TYR A 53 8.67 -42.43 -38.65
N GLU A 54 9.47 -42.75 -39.66
CA GLU A 54 9.81 -41.82 -40.76
C GLU A 54 8.66 -41.61 -41.76
N ASN A 55 7.78 -42.60 -41.95
CA ASN A 55 6.71 -42.50 -42.94
C ASN A 55 5.49 -41.78 -42.35
N GLU A 56 5.12 -40.61 -42.88
CA GLU A 56 3.99 -39.82 -42.39
C GLU A 56 2.64 -40.57 -42.46
N ASN A 57 2.44 -41.42 -43.48
CA ASN A 57 1.19 -42.15 -43.72
C ASN A 57 1.30 -43.63 -43.33
N SER A 58 1.52 -43.90 -42.05
CA SER A 58 1.68 -45.26 -41.50
C SER A 58 0.36 -45.94 -41.09
N ASP A 59 -0.79 -45.45 -41.50
CA ASP A 59 -2.10 -45.97 -41.07
C ASP A 59 -2.56 -47.22 -41.84
N GLU A 60 -1.96 -47.51 -42.99
CA GLU A 60 -2.32 -48.68 -43.80
C GLU A 60 -1.35 -49.86 -43.59
N ASN A 61 -1.89 -51.07 -43.64
CA ASN A 61 -1.07 -52.29 -43.75
C ASN A 61 -0.09 -52.10 -44.92
N ASN A 62 1.20 -52.35 -44.70
CA ASN A 62 2.21 -52.13 -45.73
C ASN A 62 1.97 -53.08 -46.92
N GLU A 63 1.32 -52.56 -47.95
CA GLU A 63 0.99 -53.27 -49.18
C GLU A 63 2.27 -53.82 -49.84
N VAL A 64 3.36 -53.05 -49.81
CA VAL A 64 4.66 -53.45 -50.37
C VAL A 64 5.23 -54.65 -49.62
N LEU A 65 5.23 -54.60 -48.28
CA LEU A 65 5.67 -55.71 -47.44
C LEU A 65 4.83 -56.96 -47.68
N ASN A 66 3.50 -56.83 -47.71
CA ASN A 66 2.60 -57.97 -47.90
C ASN A 66 2.77 -58.62 -49.28
N LEU A 67 2.86 -57.80 -50.34
CA LEU A 67 3.11 -58.27 -51.70
C LEU A 67 4.48 -58.97 -51.83
N ASN A 68 5.50 -58.42 -51.17
CA ASN A 68 6.83 -59.02 -51.15
C ASN A 68 6.84 -60.35 -50.40
N ILE A 69 6.18 -60.43 -49.24
CA ILE A 69 6.02 -61.67 -48.46
C ILE A 69 5.32 -62.74 -49.30
N GLU A 70 4.21 -62.40 -49.96
CA GLU A 70 3.46 -63.33 -50.82
C GLU A 70 4.31 -63.85 -51.99
N LEU A 71 5.08 -62.97 -52.63
CA LEU A 71 5.99 -63.34 -53.71
C LEU A 71 7.13 -64.25 -53.23
N ILE A 72 7.71 -63.98 -52.06
CA ILE A 72 8.76 -64.81 -51.46
C ILE A 72 8.22 -66.19 -51.12
N LEU A 73 7.03 -66.28 -50.53
CA LEU A 73 6.41 -67.56 -50.16
C LEU A 73 5.98 -68.39 -51.38
N SER A 74 5.38 -67.76 -52.40
CA SER A 74 4.88 -68.47 -53.60
C SER A 74 6.00 -69.01 -54.50
N THR A 75 7.22 -68.52 -54.35
CA THR A 75 8.40 -68.93 -55.16
C THR A 75 9.35 -69.86 -54.41
N TYR A 76 9.07 -70.20 -53.15
CA TYR A 76 9.93 -71.04 -52.33
C TYR A 76 9.77 -72.52 -52.68
N SER A 77 10.90 -73.21 -52.92
CA SER A 77 10.98 -74.65 -53.19
C SER A 77 11.96 -75.38 -52.26
N GLY A 78 12.32 -74.74 -51.14
CA GLY A 78 13.32 -75.24 -50.18
C GLY A 78 12.79 -76.22 -49.14
N GLY A 79 13.69 -76.67 -48.26
CA GLY A 79 13.48 -77.82 -47.36
C GLY A 79 12.71 -77.54 -46.06
N CYS A 80 12.60 -76.28 -45.59
CA CYS A 80 11.96 -75.95 -44.31
C CYS A 80 11.10 -74.67 -44.38
N PHE A 81 9.98 -74.74 -45.12
CA PHE A 81 9.01 -73.65 -45.30
C PHE A 81 8.58 -72.96 -43.98
N ASP A 82 8.50 -73.73 -42.89
CA ASP A 82 8.07 -73.24 -41.57
C ASP A 82 9.00 -72.16 -40.99
N ASN A 83 10.32 -72.22 -41.25
CA ASN A 83 11.27 -71.22 -40.76
C ASN A 83 11.11 -69.90 -41.51
N LEU A 84 11.01 -69.98 -42.84
CA LEU A 84 10.77 -68.85 -43.73
C LEU A 84 9.48 -68.10 -43.36
N ASP A 85 8.35 -68.81 -43.28
CA ASP A 85 7.05 -68.23 -42.92
C ASP A 85 7.10 -67.58 -41.53
N LYS A 86 7.71 -68.25 -40.55
CA LYS A 86 7.88 -67.72 -39.20
C LYS A 86 8.69 -66.42 -39.18
N ASN A 87 9.81 -66.35 -39.89
CA ASN A 87 10.66 -65.16 -39.92
C ASN A 87 10.01 -63.99 -40.67
N LEU A 88 9.29 -64.25 -41.77
CA LEU A 88 8.49 -63.23 -42.46
C LEU A 88 7.34 -62.71 -41.56
N ARG A 89 6.67 -63.59 -40.81
CA ARG A 89 5.66 -63.20 -39.81
C ARG A 89 6.25 -62.35 -38.69
N LYS A 90 7.47 -62.62 -38.23
CA LYS A 90 8.15 -61.76 -37.23
C LYS A 90 8.31 -60.34 -37.76
N ILE A 91 8.74 -60.18 -39.02
CA ILE A 91 8.88 -58.87 -39.68
C ILE A 91 7.53 -58.17 -39.78
N GLN A 92 6.51 -58.86 -40.27
CA GLN A 92 5.15 -58.33 -40.41
C GLN A 92 4.56 -57.89 -39.06
N ASN A 93 4.62 -58.76 -38.05
CA ASN A 93 4.12 -58.47 -36.71
C ASN A 93 4.86 -57.28 -36.07
N ASN A 94 6.17 -57.18 -36.27
CA ASN A 94 6.94 -56.07 -35.73
C ASN A 94 6.62 -54.74 -36.43
N TYR A 95 6.39 -54.77 -37.75
CA TYR A 95 5.93 -53.61 -38.51
C TYR A 95 4.57 -53.12 -38.00
N THR A 96 3.59 -54.02 -37.87
CA THR A 96 2.27 -53.69 -37.31
C THR A 96 2.37 -53.19 -35.87
N LEU A 97 3.21 -53.79 -35.04
CA LEU A 97 3.42 -53.34 -33.66
C LEU A 97 3.98 -51.91 -33.61
N ALA A 98 4.97 -51.60 -34.45
CA ALA A 98 5.54 -50.25 -34.52
C ALA A 98 4.51 -49.21 -34.98
N GLN A 99 3.58 -49.57 -35.89
CA GLN A 99 2.48 -48.70 -36.31
C GLN A 99 1.55 -48.37 -35.14
N VAL A 100 1.09 -49.40 -34.41
CA VAL A 100 0.24 -49.21 -33.23
C VAL A 100 0.94 -48.35 -32.18
N GLN A 101 2.23 -48.61 -31.91
CA GLN A 101 3.00 -47.82 -30.95
C GLN A 101 3.07 -46.34 -31.33
N LYS A 102 3.33 -46.04 -32.61
CA LYS A 102 3.35 -44.68 -33.13
C LYS A 102 2.00 -43.98 -32.96
N GLU A 103 0.89 -44.65 -33.25
CA GLU A 103 -0.46 -44.10 -33.06
C GLU A 103 -0.71 -43.70 -31.59
N TYR A 104 -0.37 -44.58 -30.64
CA TYR A 104 -0.49 -44.27 -29.21
C TYR A 104 0.36 -43.07 -28.79
N ILE A 105 1.58 -42.96 -29.33
CA ILE A 105 2.49 -41.84 -29.04
C ILE A 105 1.94 -40.52 -29.59
N ILE A 106 1.44 -40.52 -30.83
CA ILE A 106 0.84 -39.33 -31.46
C ILE A 106 -0.37 -38.89 -30.64
N LYS A 107 -1.29 -39.81 -30.34
CA LYS A 107 -2.50 -39.53 -29.55
C LYS A 107 -2.18 -38.97 -28.16
N ASN A 108 -1.17 -39.51 -27.49
CA ASN A 108 -0.75 -39.00 -26.18
C ASN A 108 -0.08 -37.62 -26.30
N SER A 109 0.70 -37.40 -27.36
CA SER A 109 1.36 -36.11 -27.63
C SER A 109 0.34 -35.02 -27.97
N GLU A 110 -0.69 -35.34 -28.73
CA GLU A 110 -1.80 -34.43 -29.05
C GLU A 110 -2.60 -34.04 -27.80
N LYS A 111 -2.92 -35.01 -26.93
CA LYS A 111 -3.56 -34.74 -25.63
C LYS A 111 -2.68 -33.85 -24.74
N ALA A 112 -1.37 -34.11 -24.70
CA ALA A 112 -0.45 -33.26 -23.95
C ALA A 112 -0.43 -31.83 -24.52
N ARG A 113 -0.42 -31.70 -25.85
CA ARG A 113 -0.48 -30.39 -26.53
C ARG A 113 -1.79 -29.65 -26.25
N SER A 114 -2.94 -30.33 -26.28
CA SER A 114 -4.23 -29.69 -25.98
C SER A 114 -4.28 -29.20 -24.54
N LEU A 115 -3.83 -30.02 -23.58
CA LEU A 115 -3.73 -29.60 -22.17
C LEU A 115 -2.82 -28.37 -22.00
N LEU A 116 -1.69 -28.32 -22.70
CA LEU A 116 -0.80 -27.15 -22.67
C LEU A 116 -1.44 -25.91 -23.28
N GLN A 117 -2.23 -26.07 -24.35
CA GLN A 117 -2.99 -24.97 -24.96
C GLN A 117 -4.08 -24.44 -24.02
N ASP A 118 -4.75 -25.31 -23.26
CA ASP A 118 -5.78 -24.93 -22.28
C ASP A 118 -5.18 -24.26 -21.03
N LEU A 119 -3.96 -24.65 -20.64
CA LEU A 119 -3.25 -24.06 -19.50
C LEU A 119 -2.72 -22.66 -19.79
N LYS A 120 -2.30 -22.38 -21.02
CA LYS A 120 -1.74 -21.08 -21.42
C LYS A 120 -2.63 -19.87 -21.07
N PRO A 121 -3.92 -19.81 -21.44
CA PRO A 121 -4.78 -18.67 -21.10
C PRO A 121 -5.01 -18.55 -19.59
N SER A 122 -5.01 -19.66 -18.86
CA SER A 122 -5.13 -19.64 -17.40
C SER A 122 -3.90 -18.99 -16.75
N LEU A 123 -2.70 -19.28 -17.26
CA LEU A 123 -1.46 -18.63 -16.80
C LEU A 123 -1.43 -17.13 -17.15
N GLU A 124 -1.86 -16.76 -18.36
CA GLU A 124 -1.95 -15.34 -18.76
C GLU A 124 -2.93 -14.56 -17.85
N LYS A 125 -4.07 -15.17 -17.50
CA LYS A 125 -5.03 -14.59 -16.55
C LYS A 125 -4.44 -14.42 -15.15
N LEU A 126 -3.68 -15.41 -14.66
CA LEU A 126 -3.01 -15.33 -13.36
C LEU A 126 -1.94 -14.23 -13.32
N LEU A 127 -1.17 -14.08 -14.40
CA LEU A 127 -0.20 -12.97 -14.53
C LEU A 127 -0.91 -11.62 -14.48
N GLN A 128 -1.98 -11.45 -15.25
CA GLN A 128 -2.76 -10.21 -15.24
C GLN A 128 -3.37 -9.90 -13.85
N GLN A 129 -3.87 -10.92 -13.15
CA GLN A 129 -4.37 -10.75 -11.77
C GLN A 129 -3.26 -10.34 -10.81
N THR A 130 -2.05 -10.89 -10.97
CA THR A 130 -0.89 -10.55 -10.15
C THR A 130 -0.47 -9.09 -10.35
N GLU A 131 -0.44 -8.61 -11.60
CA GLU A 131 -0.15 -7.21 -11.92
C GLU A 131 -1.21 -6.27 -11.33
N GLN A 132 -2.50 -6.61 -11.46
CA GLN A 132 -3.58 -5.84 -10.86
C GLN A 132 -3.46 -5.78 -9.33
N PHE A 133 -3.10 -6.90 -8.70
CA PHE A 133 -2.88 -6.95 -7.25
C PHE A 133 -1.70 -6.07 -6.83
N GLN A 134 -0.61 -6.05 -7.60
CA GLN A 134 0.53 -5.18 -7.35
C GLN A 134 0.15 -3.69 -7.42
N VAL A 135 -0.63 -3.29 -8.43
CA VAL A 135 -1.14 -1.90 -8.56
C VAL A 135 -2.11 -1.55 -7.42
N ALA A 136 -2.99 -2.47 -7.03
CA ALA A 136 -3.88 -2.26 -5.89
C ALA A 136 -3.08 -2.06 -4.58
N ASN A 137 -2.00 -2.83 -4.40
CA ASN A 137 -1.16 -2.73 -3.21
C ASN A 137 -0.35 -1.43 -3.15
N THR A 138 0.16 -0.93 -4.28
CA THR A 138 0.84 0.39 -4.32
C THR A 138 -0.14 1.52 -4.03
N ASN A 139 -1.35 1.47 -4.58
CA ASN A 139 -2.40 2.44 -4.28
C ASN A 139 -2.80 2.42 -2.80
N LEU A 140 -2.92 1.24 -2.20
CA LEU A 140 -3.20 1.09 -0.78
C LEU A 140 -2.09 1.70 0.09
N SER A 141 -0.82 1.47 -0.27
CA SER A 141 0.32 2.07 0.42
C SER A 141 0.31 3.59 0.35
N ASN A 142 0.01 4.18 -0.81
CA ASN A 142 -0.09 5.63 -0.98
C ASN A 142 -1.27 6.23 -0.18
N ASN A 143 -2.40 5.53 -0.14
CA ASN A 143 -3.55 5.94 0.67
C ASN A 143 -3.22 5.89 2.16
N LEU A 144 -2.49 4.87 2.64
CA LEU A 144 -2.03 4.78 4.02
C LEU A 144 -1.13 5.96 4.39
N SER A 145 -0.15 6.32 3.55
CA SER A 145 0.69 7.50 3.83
C SER A 145 -0.10 8.80 3.84
N THR A 146 -1.14 8.91 3.01
CA THR A 146 -2.02 10.09 3.01
C THR A 146 -2.83 10.15 4.30
N ILE A 147 -3.39 9.03 4.75
CA ILE A 147 -4.12 8.91 6.01
C ILE A 147 -3.22 9.26 7.20
N GLU A 148 -1.99 8.76 7.25
CA GLU A 148 -1.03 9.10 8.32
C GLU A 148 -0.76 10.60 8.38
N ASN A 149 -0.54 11.24 7.23
CA ASN A 149 -0.34 12.70 7.17
C ASN A 149 -1.58 13.46 7.66
N THR A 150 -2.78 13.09 7.17
CA THR A 150 -4.04 13.74 7.61
C THR A 150 -4.31 13.54 9.09
N ILE A 151 -3.99 12.37 9.65
CA ILE A 151 -4.10 12.11 11.10
C ILE A 151 -3.13 13.01 11.87
N GLY A 152 -1.89 13.13 11.41
CA GLY A 152 -0.89 14.01 12.03
C GLY A 152 -1.32 15.48 12.02
N GLU A 153 -1.85 15.96 10.90
CA GLU A 153 -2.41 17.32 10.77
C GLU A 153 -3.62 17.53 11.69
N THR A 154 -4.55 16.57 11.72
CA THR A 154 -5.75 16.63 12.58
C THR A 154 -5.38 16.62 14.07
N GLN A 155 -4.37 15.85 14.48
CA GLN A 155 -3.87 15.85 15.85
C GLN A 155 -3.31 17.22 16.24
N LYS A 156 -2.55 17.85 15.34
CA LYS A 156 -2.00 19.17 15.56
C LYS A 156 -3.10 20.23 15.69
N GLU A 157 -4.09 20.23 14.80
CA GLU A 157 -5.25 21.12 14.89
C GLU A 157 -6.04 20.88 16.19
N LEU A 158 -6.18 19.62 16.63
CA LEU A 158 -6.86 19.28 17.87
C LEU A 158 -6.12 19.82 19.11
N ASP A 159 -4.79 19.73 19.11
CA ASP A 159 -3.95 20.31 20.16
C ASP A 159 -4.07 21.84 20.18
N ASP A 160 -4.04 22.51 19.02
CA ASP A 160 -4.23 23.96 18.89
C ASP A 160 -5.64 24.38 19.40
N VAL A 161 -6.68 23.60 19.10
CA VAL A 161 -8.05 23.82 19.61
C VAL A 161 -8.11 23.63 21.13
N ARG A 162 -7.42 22.62 21.68
CA ARG A 162 -7.36 22.39 23.13
C ARG A 162 -6.69 23.56 23.84
N ASP A 163 -5.58 24.05 23.28
CA ASP A 163 -4.82 25.17 23.85
C ASP A 163 -5.63 26.47 23.76
N THR A 164 -6.31 26.70 22.62
CA THR A 164 -7.23 27.83 22.45
C THR A 164 -8.39 27.77 23.45
N LYS A 165 -8.98 26.59 23.66
CA LYS A 165 -10.04 26.38 24.67
C LYS A 165 -9.55 26.72 26.07
N SER A 166 -8.35 26.28 26.44
CA SER A 166 -7.73 26.61 27.74
C SER A 166 -7.52 28.12 27.90
N SER A 167 -7.01 28.78 26.86
CA SER A 167 -6.84 30.24 26.82
C SER A 167 -8.16 30.99 26.98
N ILE A 168 -9.21 30.54 26.28
CA ILE A 168 -10.56 31.12 26.38
C ILE A 168 -11.11 31.03 27.81
N TYR A 169 -10.98 29.90 28.51
CA TYR A 169 -11.43 29.78 29.90
C TYR A 169 -10.70 30.76 30.82
N THR A 170 -9.39 30.91 30.62
CA THR A 170 -8.57 31.86 31.38
C THR A 170 -9.08 33.29 31.15
N ASP A 171 -9.39 33.63 29.90
CA ASP A 171 -9.93 34.95 29.52
C ASP A 171 -11.33 35.19 30.09
N PHE A 172 -12.21 34.19 30.10
CA PHE A 172 -13.51 34.29 30.75
C PHE A 172 -13.40 34.54 32.26
N ILE A 173 -12.52 33.82 32.95
CA ILE A 173 -12.24 34.05 34.38
C ILE A 173 -11.74 35.47 34.59
N ALA A 174 -10.86 35.96 33.72
CA ALA A 174 -10.36 37.34 33.76
C ALA A 174 -11.50 38.36 33.66
N ILE A 175 -12.33 38.24 32.62
CA ILE A 175 -13.45 39.16 32.35
C ILE A 175 -14.45 39.14 33.50
N LEU A 176 -14.81 37.96 34.01
CA LEU A 176 -15.71 37.82 35.16
C LEU A 176 -15.13 38.46 36.42
N GLY A 177 -13.83 38.28 36.67
CA GLY A 177 -13.14 38.92 37.80
C GLY A 177 -13.18 40.45 37.71
N VAL A 178 -12.87 41.01 36.52
CA VAL A 178 -12.89 42.46 36.28
C VAL A 178 -14.30 43.01 36.45
N PHE A 179 -15.30 42.34 35.86
CA PHE A 179 -16.69 42.75 35.95
C PHE A 179 -17.21 42.69 37.38
N SER A 180 -16.88 41.64 38.13
CA SER A 180 -17.25 41.51 39.54
C SER A 180 -16.64 42.62 40.39
N ALA A 181 -15.35 42.92 40.23
CA ALA A 181 -14.67 44.02 40.91
C ALA A 181 -15.33 45.37 40.61
N PHE A 182 -15.64 45.63 39.34
CA PHE A 182 -16.32 46.84 38.90
C PHE A 182 -17.72 46.98 39.56
N VAL A 183 -18.52 45.92 39.55
CA VAL A 183 -19.87 45.91 40.15
C VAL A 183 -19.82 46.14 41.66
N PHE A 184 -18.91 45.46 42.38
CA PHE A 184 -18.73 45.65 43.82
C PHE A 184 -18.31 47.08 44.17
N VAL A 185 -17.39 47.65 43.41
CA VAL A 185 -16.94 49.03 43.58
C VAL A 185 -18.07 50.02 43.29
N LEU A 186 -18.84 49.81 42.23
CA LEU A 186 -19.91 50.72 41.85
C LEU A 186 -21.04 50.74 42.90
N PHE A 187 -21.48 49.57 43.35
CA PHE A 187 -22.52 49.49 44.39
C PHE A 187 -22.02 49.93 45.77
N GLY A 188 -20.84 49.46 46.19
CA GLY A 188 -20.26 49.86 47.47
C GLY A 188 -19.89 51.35 47.53
N GLY A 189 -19.38 51.90 46.43
CA GLY A 189 -19.04 53.33 46.32
C GLY A 189 -20.26 54.23 46.42
N ILE A 190 -21.38 53.86 45.78
CA ILE A 190 -22.64 54.62 45.86
C ILE A 190 -23.22 54.57 47.28
N GLU A 191 -23.18 53.40 47.94
CA GLU A 191 -23.74 53.25 49.28
C GLU A 191 -22.99 54.08 50.32
N ILE A 192 -21.65 54.07 50.27
CA ILE A 192 -20.87 54.89 51.19
C ILE A 192 -20.98 56.39 50.85
N ALA A 193 -21.07 56.76 49.57
CA ALA A 193 -21.31 58.14 49.17
C ALA A 193 -22.63 58.66 49.76
N ARG A 194 -23.71 57.86 49.73
CA ARG A 194 -25.00 58.22 50.37
C ARG A 194 -24.85 58.45 51.87
N VAL A 195 -24.21 57.53 52.58
CA VAL A 195 -23.97 57.66 54.03
C VAL A 195 -23.18 58.93 54.35
N ALA A 196 -22.16 59.27 53.55
CA ALA A 196 -21.37 60.48 53.74
C ALA A 196 -22.19 61.76 53.53
N PHE A 197 -23.10 61.78 52.56
CA PHE A 197 -24.02 62.91 52.35
C PHE A 197 -25.06 63.02 53.47
N ASP A 198 -25.65 61.89 53.91
CA ASP A 198 -26.65 61.88 54.99
C ASP A 198 -26.05 62.38 56.32
N ILE A 199 -24.80 62.01 56.65
CA ILE A 199 -24.09 62.52 57.83
C ILE A 199 -23.76 64.03 57.69
N GLY A 200 -23.44 64.48 56.48
CA GLY A 200 -23.12 65.87 56.19
C GLY A 200 -24.33 66.81 56.29
N ASP A 201 -25.54 66.32 56.00
CA ASP A 201 -26.78 67.11 56.08
C ASP A 201 -27.25 67.31 57.55
N ASP A 202 -27.01 66.31 58.40
CA ASP A 202 -27.34 66.36 59.85
C ASP A 202 -26.36 67.27 60.64
N LEU A 203 -25.16 67.49 60.11
CA LEU A 203 -24.14 68.41 60.62
C LEU A 203 -24.16 69.73 59.81
N GLN A 204 -25.11 70.64 60.11
CA GLN A 204 -25.26 71.98 59.48
C GLN A 204 -24.01 72.92 59.56
N THR A 205 -22.83 72.42 59.92
CA THR A 205 -21.57 73.18 60.06
C THR A 205 -20.37 72.53 59.37
N MET A 206 -20.57 71.59 58.43
CA MET A 206 -19.43 71.05 57.67
C MET A 206 -19.07 71.95 56.48
N ASP A 207 -17.92 72.61 56.55
CA ASP A 207 -17.37 73.40 55.45
C ASP A 207 -17.27 72.55 54.17
N LEU A 208 -17.67 73.11 53.03
CA LEU A 208 -17.62 72.47 51.70
C LEU A 208 -16.26 71.79 51.43
N SER A 209 -15.18 72.39 51.93
CA SER A 209 -13.81 71.87 51.88
C SER A 209 -13.64 70.49 52.53
N LYS A 210 -14.26 70.27 53.70
CA LYS A 210 -14.21 68.99 54.41
C LYS A 210 -15.00 67.90 53.69
N MET A 211 -16.12 68.26 53.06
CA MET A 211 -16.91 67.31 52.29
C MET A 211 -16.17 66.86 51.02
N ILE A 212 -15.59 67.80 50.27
CA ILE A 212 -14.79 67.51 49.07
C ILE A 212 -13.56 66.66 49.41
N THR A 213 -12.86 66.97 50.50
CA THR A 213 -11.67 66.21 50.92
C THR A 213 -12.01 64.77 51.32
N ILE A 214 -13.11 64.54 52.04
CA ILE A 214 -13.59 63.18 52.36
C ILE A 214 -13.96 62.43 51.08
N SER A 215 -14.72 63.03 50.15
CA SER A 215 -15.10 62.39 48.89
C SER A 215 -13.89 62.02 48.01
N CYS A 216 -12.89 62.90 47.90
CA CYS A 216 -11.65 62.60 47.16
C CYS A 216 -10.83 61.49 47.83
N LEU A 217 -10.72 61.48 49.16
CA LEU A 217 -10.01 60.44 49.90
C LEU A 217 -10.68 59.07 49.73
N MET A 218 -12.01 59.05 49.79
CA MET A 218 -12.83 57.88 49.50
C MET A 218 -12.62 57.38 48.06
N LEU A 219 -12.65 58.28 47.08
CA LEU A 219 -12.45 57.93 45.68
C LEU A 219 -11.05 57.35 45.44
N ILE A 220 -10.01 57.90 46.07
CA ILE A 220 -8.65 57.32 46.03
C ILE A 220 -8.69 55.88 46.57
N GLY A 221 -9.29 55.64 47.74
CA GLY A 221 -9.36 54.31 48.33
C GLY A 221 -10.06 53.28 47.43
N VAL A 222 -11.21 53.66 46.85
CA VAL A 222 -11.96 52.83 45.90
C VAL A 222 -11.13 52.53 44.64
N LEU A 223 -10.45 53.54 44.09
CA LEU A 223 -9.65 53.41 42.87
C LEU A 223 -8.40 52.55 43.12
N THR A 224 -7.77 52.63 44.30
CA THR A 224 -6.68 51.75 44.73
C THR A 224 -7.13 50.30 44.86
N LEU A 225 -8.31 50.06 45.43
CA LEU A 225 -8.86 48.70 45.62
C LEU A 225 -9.18 48.05 44.27
N LEU A 226 -9.85 48.79 43.37
CA LEU A 226 -10.13 48.35 42.00
C LEU A 226 -8.82 48.03 41.25
N TYR A 227 -7.84 48.91 41.34
CA TYR A 227 -6.55 48.73 40.70
C TYR A 227 -5.79 47.49 41.22
N SER A 228 -5.84 47.24 42.53
CA SER A 228 -5.25 46.05 43.15
C SER A 228 -5.91 44.76 42.65
N LEU A 229 -7.25 44.73 42.55
CA LEU A 229 -7.98 43.58 42.02
C LEU A 229 -7.63 43.30 40.55
N LEU A 230 -7.55 44.34 39.72
CA LEU A 230 -7.10 44.21 38.33
C LEU A 230 -5.68 43.64 38.22
N LEU A 231 -4.76 44.10 39.07
CA LEU A 231 -3.38 43.61 39.11
C LEU A 231 -3.32 42.13 39.55
N TRP A 232 -4.18 41.75 40.49
CA TRP A 232 -4.28 40.37 40.99
C TRP A 232 -4.86 39.43 39.92
N ILE A 233 -5.90 39.85 39.22
CA ILE A 233 -6.49 39.11 38.08
C ILE A 233 -5.46 38.95 36.95
N ALA A 234 -4.72 40.01 36.62
CA ALA A 234 -3.64 39.94 35.65
C ALA A 234 -2.54 38.95 36.03
N ARG A 235 -2.26 38.85 37.33
CA ARG A 235 -1.28 37.90 37.85
C ARG A 235 -1.77 36.45 37.79
N ILE A 236 -3.06 36.20 38.00
CA ILE A 236 -3.66 34.86 37.86
C ILE A 236 -3.73 34.42 36.39
N THR A 237 -3.99 35.36 35.50
CA THR A 237 -4.16 35.10 34.06
C THR A 237 -2.83 35.09 33.30
N ASP A 238 -1.71 35.27 34.01
CA ASP A 238 -0.34 35.41 33.49
C ASP A 238 -0.20 36.46 32.35
N LYS A 239 -1.17 37.39 32.28
CA LYS A 239 -1.15 38.49 31.31
C LYS A 239 -0.40 39.67 31.93
N LYS A 240 0.71 40.06 31.29
CA LYS A 240 1.50 41.23 31.73
C LYS A 240 0.72 42.53 31.51
N ILE A 241 0.13 43.10 32.55
CA ILE A 241 -0.42 44.46 32.49
C ILE A 241 0.75 45.46 32.41
N GLY A 242 0.78 46.27 31.35
CA GLY A 242 1.80 47.29 31.09
C GLY A 242 3.05 46.73 30.43
N HIS A 243 3.23 47.03 29.14
CA HIS A 243 4.47 46.75 28.40
C HIS A 243 5.54 47.80 28.72
N CYS A 244 6.80 47.38 28.77
CA CYS A 244 7.92 48.32 28.78
C CYS A 244 7.98 48.98 27.40
N MET A 245 7.85 50.31 27.32
CA MET A 245 7.94 51.07 26.06
C MET A 245 9.37 51.22 25.53
N VAL A 246 10.31 50.41 26.02
CA VAL A 246 11.72 50.41 25.61
C VAL A 246 12.08 48.99 25.21
N GLU A 247 12.49 48.81 23.95
CA GLU A 247 12.79 47.52 23.31
C GLU A 247 13.92 46.73 24.02
N GLU A 248 14.78 47.38 24.81
CA GLU A 248 15.96 46.76 25.45
C GLU A 248 15.68 46.06 26.81
N CYS A 249 14.42 45.87 27.21
CA CYS A 249 14.09 45.41 28.57
C CYS A 249 13.64 43.93 28.67
N GLU A 250 14.29 43.02 27.92
CA GLU A 250 14.07 41.57 28.06
C GLU A 250 14.76 40.96 29.31
N ASN A 251 15.88 41.54 29.77
CA ASN A 251 16.72 40.94 30.85
C ASN A 251 16.87 41.81 32.11
N GLY A 252 15.95 42.74 32.35
CA GLY A 252 15.87 43.52 33.59
C GLY A 252 16.41 44.96 33.45
N CYS A 253 15.51 45.92 33.64
CA CYS A 253 15.83 47.34 33.59
C CYS A 253 16.60 47.81 34.85
N LYS A 254 17.68 48.59 34.64
CA LYS A 254 18.47 49.25 35.72
C LYS A 254 17.65 50.26 36.55
N HIS A 255 16.53 50.76 36.02
CA HIS A 255 15.69 51.79 36.67
C HIS A 255 14.38 51.20 37.22
N LYS A 256 14.45 50.43 38.31
CA LYS A 256 13.28 49.73 38.90
C LYS A 256 12.13 50.68 39.28
N TRP A 257 12.42 51.84 39.89
CA TRP A 257 11.41 52.80 40.37
C TRP A 257 10.72 53.58 39.23
N LYS A 258 11.49 54.08 38.26
CA LYS A 258 10.95 54.82 37.11
C LYS A 258 10.10 53.92 36.20
N HIS A 259 10.51 52.65 36.07
CA HIS A 259 9.76 51.64 35.32
C HIS A 259 8.44 51.28 36.02
N PHE A 260 8.45 51.11 37.36
CA PHE A 260 7.22 50.85 38.12
C PHE A 260 6.21 52.00 37.99
N TYR A 261 6.68 53.25 38.05
CA TYR A 261 5.84 54.43 37.86
C TYR A 261 5.29 54.52 36.43
N MET A 262 6.13 54.33 35.40
CA MET A 262 5.73 54.37 33.98
C MET A 262 4.74 53.26 33.60
N ARG A 263 4.96 52.03 34.11
CA ARG A 263 4.08 50.87 33.87
C ARG A 263 2.66 51.10 34.41
N HIS A 264 2.53 51.91 35.45
CA HIS A 264 1.27 52.18 36.15
C HIS A 264 0.92 53.68 36.08
N SER A 265 1.42 54.36 35.05
CA SER A 265 1.35 55.82 34.89
C SER A 265 -0.08 56.35 34.98
N PHE A 266 -1.05 55.63 34.42
CA PHE A 266 -2.46 56.01 34.49
C PHE A 266 -3.00 56.09 35.93
N TYR A 267 -2.73 55.07 36.74
CA TYR A 267 -3.15 55.04 38.15
C TYR A 267 -2.49 56.17 38.95
N PHE A 268 -1.17 56.32 38.83
CA PHE A 268 -0.44 57.36 39.55
C PHE A 268 -0.86 58.77 39.13
N THR A 269 -1.14 59.00 37.84
CA THR A 269 -1.62 60.31 37.34
C THR A 269 -2.96 60.68 37.97
N ILE A 270 -3.91 59.73 38.05
CA ILE A 270 -5.23 59.98 38.67
C ILE A 270 -5.11 60.24 40.16
N VAL A 271 -4.31 59.45 40.89
CA VAL A 271 -4.11 59.66 42.34
C VAL A 271 -3.46 61.02 42.61
N ILE A 272 -2.43 61.40 41.85
CA ILE A 272 -1.78 62.71 41.99
C ILE A 272 -2.78 63.84 41.72
N PHE A 273 -3.60 63.71 40.68
CA PHE A 273 -4.64 64.70 40.37
C PHE A 273 -5.66 64.84 41.51
N LEU A 274 -6.16 63.73 42.06
CA LEU A 274 -7.09 63.76 43.20
C LEU A 274 -6.44 64.36 44.45
N THR A 275 -5.19 64.04 44.74
CA THR A 275 -4.46 64.66 45.86
C THR A 275 -4.24 66.17 45.66
N ALA A 276 -3.99 66.61 44.43
CA ALA A 276 -3.88 68.04 44.12
C ALA A 276 -5.20 68.78 44.35
N ILE A 277 -6.33 68.17 43.98
CA ILE A 277 -7.67 68.71 44.27
C ILE A 277 -7.90 68.83 45.77
N THR A 278 -7.54 67.80 46.56
CA THR A 278 -7.68 67.87 48.03
C THR A 278 -6.84 68.98 48.64
N PHE A 279 -5.62 69.16 48.14
CA PHE A 279 -4.71 70.20 48.62
C PHE A 279 -5.23 71.60 48.27
N ILE A 280 -5.70 71.81 47.04
CA ILE A 280 -6.29 73.09 46.62
C ILE A 280 -7.55 73.38 47.43
N SER A 281 -8.43 72.39 47.61
CA SER A 281 -9.64 72.54 48.43
C SER A 281 -9.28 72.98 49.85
N TYR A 282 -8.33 72.31 50.49
CA TYR A 282 -7.91 72.64 51.87
C TYR A 282 -7.27 74.04 52.01
N VAL A 283 -6.61 74.54 50.97
CA VAL A 283 -5.92 75.83 50.99
C VAL A 283 -6.85 77.01 50.64
N PHE A 284 -7.81 76.81 49.75
CA PHE A 284 -8.68 77.88 49.23
C PHE A 284 -10.08 77.94 49.85
N PHE A 285 -10.58 76.85 50.44
CA PHE A 285 -11.89 76.75 51.08
C PHE A 285 -11.74 76.21 52.51
#